data_AF-A0AAV4FZY8-F1
#
_entry.id   AF-A0AAV4FZY8-F1
#
_cell.length_a   1.000
_cell.length_b   1.000
_cell.length_c   1.000
_cell.angle_alpha   90.00
_cell.angle_beta   90.00
_cell.angle_gamma   90.00
#
_symmetry.space_group_name_H-M   'P 1'
#
loop_
_entity.id
_entity.type
_entity.pdbx_description
1 polymer ?
#
loop_
_entity_poly.entity_id
_entity_poly.type
_entity_poly.pdbx_seq_one_letter_code
_entity_poly.pdbx_strand_id
1 'polypeptide(L)'
;MASTAKDMRKKLKEIRQAIDSGDVNEKELKKLKSMRKKLKAKLAAVKEVAEKGNKVPEPDVAEGENDEEEEEDDDEGNEEEEEESKNEEPMEEEQASVPFDTSFSSLKDKVCDLTLKGVEDMGFTHMTEIQHKSIPYLLEGRDLMGAAKTGSGKTLAFLIPAVELVYKCHFMPRNGTGVIIISPTRELSMQTFGVLKELLKYHHHTYGLVMGGTNRSDESKKLVKGINILVATPGRLLDHLQNTKDFMYKNLQCLIIDEADRILDMGFEEEMKQIIQLLPKKRQTMLFSATPTRKTEDLARVSLKKEPFYVGVDDKKENATVEGLEQGKQKQTKRTQTFFEFCNAESGILLCTDVAARGLDIPQVDWIIQYDPPDDPKLEKLISKNFYLHKTAQEGFKAYIRAYASHKQKGIFDVTKIDVTKAAKAFGFAVAPYVDLRILFFARLYGYAHISQKSFR
;
A
#
# COMPACT_ATOMS: atom_id res chain seq x y z
N MET A 1 -27.81 17.95 -32.78
CA MET A 1 -27.44 18.24 -31.37
C MET A 1 -28.17 19.46 -30.75
N ALA A 2 -28.40 20.56 -31.49
CA ALA A 2 -29.06 21.75 -30.96
C ALA A 2 -30.54 21.57 -30.55
N SER A 3 -31.31 20.73 -31.25
CA SER A 3 -32.71 20.41 -30.87
C SER A 3 -32.78 19.64 -29.54
N THR A 4 -31.92 18.66 -29.36
CA THR A 4 -31.83 17.82 -28.14
C THR A 4 -31.49 18.65 -26.90
N ALA A 5 -30.61 19.65 -27.01
CA ALA A 5 -30.25 20.54 -25.91
C ALA A 5 -31.39 21.50 -25.51
N LYS A 6 -32.21 21.93 -26.49
CA LYS A 6 -33.38 22.79 -26.27
C LYS A 6 -34.48 22.03 -25.51
N ASP A 7 -34.74 20.78 -25.88
CA ASP A 7 -35.74 19.92 -25.22
C ASP A 7 -35.34 19.57 -23.79
N MET A 8 -34.05 19.32 -23.54
CA MET A 8 -33.55 19.09 -22.19
C MET A 8 -33.68 20.33 -21.28
N ARG A 9 -33.49 21.53 -21.81
CA ARG A 9 -33.71 22.78 -21.04
C ARG A 9 -35.18 23.00 -20.70
N LYS A 10 -36.10 22.66 -21.62
CA LYS A 10 -37.54 22.72 -21.39
C LYS A 10 -37.96 21.77 -20.26
N LYS A 11 -37.56 20.50 -20.32
CA LYS A 11 -37.79 19.51 -19.25
C LYS A 11 -37.20 19.92 -17.90
N LEU A 12 -36.02 20.56 -17.88
CA LEU A 12 -35.42 21.05 -16.63
C LEU A 12 -36.26 22.16 -15.98
N LYS A 13 -36.91 23.00 -16.79
CA LYS A 13 -37.77 24.09 -16.32
C LYS A 13 -39.08 23.54 -15.74
N GLU A 14 -39.68 22.55 -16.40
CA GLU A 14 -40.87 21.84 -15.93
C GLU A 14 -40.61 21.11 -14.60
N ILE A 15 -39.50 20.38 -14.48
CA ILE A 15 -39.10 19.71 -13.22
C ILE A 15 -38.87 20.73 -12.10
N ARG A 16 -38.31 21.90 -12.41
CA ARG A 16 -38.11 22.96 -11.41
C ARG A 16 -39.44 23.54 -10.94
N GLN A 17 -40.37 23.82 -11.86
CA GLN A 17 -41.71 24.30 -11.51
C GLN A 17 -42.48 23.29 -10.67
N ALA A 18 -42.38 21.99 -10.97
CA ALA A 18 -43.01 20.94 -10.17
C ALA A 18 -42.39 20.79 -8.76
N ILE A 19 -41.09 21.04 -8.60
CA ILE A 19 -40.45 21.04 -7.27
C ILE A 19 -40.85 22.28 -6.47
N ASP A 20 -40.94 23.44 -7.13
CA ASP A 20 -41.22 24.73 -6.50
C ASP A 20 -42.72 24.91 -6.18
N SER A 21 -43.63 24.18 -6.85
CA SER A 21 -45.08 24.22 -6.56
C SER A 21 -45.46 23.54 -5.24
N GLY A 22 -44.57 22.75 -4.63
CA GLY A 22 -44.76 22.14 -3.31
C GLY A 22 -45.81 21.03 -3.23
N ASP A 23 -46.57 20.81 -4.29
CA ASP A 23 -47.73 19.92 -4.38
C ASP A 23 -47.36 18.47 -4.74
N VAL A 24 -46.23 17.99 -4.18
CA VAL A 24 -45.64 16.70 -4.56
C VAL A 24 -45.23 15.92 -3.32
N ASN A 25 -45.60 14.63 -3.26
CA ASN A 25 -45.27 13.79 -2.11
C ASN A 25 -43.75 13.55 -1.97
N GLU A 26 -43.30 13.11 -0.80
CA GLU A 26 -41.87 12.98 -0.47
C GLU A 26 -41.12 12.01 -1.41
N LYS A 27 -41.81 10.97 -1.90
CA LYS A 27 -41.24 9.96 -2.80
C LYS A 27 -41.03 10.52 -4.21
N GLU A 28 -42.00 11.28 -4.72
CA GLU A 28 -41.92 11.99 -5.99
C GLU A 28 -40.93 13.15 -5.94
N LEU A 29 -40.83 13.87 -4.82
CA LEU A 29 -39.84 14.92 -4.63
C LEU A 29 -38.40 14.38 -4.72
N LYS A 30 -38.14 13.21 -4.11
CA LYS A 30 -36.84 12.51 -4.24
C LYS A 30 -36.58 12.09 -5.69
N LYS A 31 -37.60 11.60 -6.41
CA LYS A 31 -37.50 11.20 -7.82
C LYS A 31 -37.22 12.41 -8.74
N LEU A 32 -37.92 13.53 -8.56
CA LEU A 32 -37.73 14.77 -9.31
C LEU A 32 -36.35 15.40 -9.06
N LYS A 33 -35.88 15.42 -7.81
CA LYS A 33 -34.51 15.88 -7.48
C LYS A 33 -33.43 15.01 -8.14
N SER A 34 -33.61 13.69 -8.16
CA SER A 34 -32.70 12.75 -8.84
C SER A 34 -32.70 12.97 -10.36
N MET A 35 -33.89 13.08 -10.98
CA MET A 35 -34.03 13.36 -12.41
C MET A 35 -33.40 14.71 -12.80
N ARG A 36 -33.59 15.76 -11.99
CA ARG A 36 -32.95 17.07 -12.18
C ARG A 36 -31.42 16.98 -12.16
N LYS A 37 -30.85 16.19 -11.25
CA LYS A 37 -29.39 15.98 -11.15
C LYS A 37 -28.86 15.28 -12.40
N LYS A 38 -29.52 14.20 -12.84
CA LYS A 38 -29.15 13.45 -14.06
C LYS A 38 -29.25 14.31 -15.32
N LEU A 39 -30.33 15.10 -15.46
CA LEU A 39 -30.55 15.95 -16.64
C LEU A 39 -29.53 17.11 -16.72
N LYS A 40 -29.14 17.70 -15.58
CA LYS A 40 -28.06 18.71 -15.52
C LYS A 40 -26.71 18.15 -15.95
N ALA A 41 -26.38 16.93 -15.52
CA ALA A 41 -25.13 16.28 -15.90
C ALA A 41 -25.08 15.99 -17.41
N LYS A 42 -26.17 15.48 -17.99
CA LYS A 42 -26.28 15.28 -19.45
C LYS A 42 -26.17 16.59 -20.24
N LEU A 43 -26.77 17.67 -19.75
CA LEU A 43 -26.67 18.99 -20.41
C LEU A 43 -25.25 19.57 -20.34
N ALA A 44 -24.49 19.30 -19.28
CA ALA A 44 -23.09 19.71 -19.16
C ALA A 44 -22.19 18.94 -20.14
N ALA A 45 -22.37 17.62 -20.26
CA ALA A 45 -21.64 16.80 -21.22
C ALA A 45 -21.90 17.24 -22.68
N VAL A 46 -23.15 17.56 -23.03
CA VAL A 46 -23.49 18.06 -24.38
C VAL A 46 -22.89 19.44 -24.65
N LYS A 47 -22.69 20.28 -23.62
CA LYS A 47 -21.98 21.57 -23.76
C LYS A 47 -20.48 21.37 -23.99
N GLU A 48 -19.84 20.44 -23.27
CA GLU A 48 -18.42 20.14 -23.48
C GLU A 48 -18.14 19.60 -24.89
N VAL A 49 -19.04 18.80 -25.45
CA VAL A 49 -18.93 18.30 -26.83
C VAL A 49 -19.14 19.43 -27.85
N ALA A 50 -20.07 20.36 -27.60
CA ALA A 50 -20.30 21.52 -28.47
C ALA A 50 -19.16 22.55 -28.42
N GLU A 51 -18.48 22.71 -27.28
CA GLU A 51 -17.34 23.63 -27.12
C GLU A 51 -16.03 23.07 -27.71
N LYS A 52 -15.88 21.75 -27.78
CA LYS A 52 -14.71 21.08 -28.42
C LYS A 52 -14.83 20.97 -29.94
N GLY A 53 -16.02 21.13 -30.51
CA GLY A 53 -16.27 21.06 -31.96
C GLY A 53 -16.04 22.36 -32.74
N ASN A 54 -15.60 23.45 -32.11
CA ASN A 54 -15.46 24.74 -32.79
C ASN A 54 -14.13 25.43 -32.48
N LYS A 55 -13.03 24.87 -32.99
CA LYS A 55 -11.76 25.57 -33.19
C LYS A 55 -11.06 25.05 -34.45
N VAL A 56 -11.27 25.74 -35.55
CA VAL A 56 -10.32 25.81 -36.68
C VAL A 56 -9.95 27.28 -36.83
N PRO A 57 -8.65 27.64 -36.94
CA PRO A 57 -8.23 29.01 -37.22
C PRO A 57 -8.33 29.33 -38.72
N GLU A 58 -8.79 30.54 -39.04
CA GLU A 58 -8.69 31.12 -40.39
C GLU A 58 -7.23 31.30 -40.80
N PRO A 59 -6.94 31.16 -42.11
CA PRO A 59 -6.21 32.22 -42.79
C PRO A 59 -6.89 32.66 -44.10
N ASP A 60 -6.66 33.92 -44.45
CA ASP A 60 -7.14 34.61 -45.66
C ASP A 60 -6.58 34.03 -46.98
N VAL A 61 -7.51 33.84 -47.93
CA VAL A 61 -7.51 34.12 -49.38
C VAL A 61 -6.32 33.68 -50.27
N ALA A 62 -6.58 32.75 -51.20
CA ALA A 62 -6.39 32.93 -52.64
C ALA A 62 -7.05 31.78 -53.45
N GLU A 63 -7.63 32.17 -54.58
CA GLU A 63 -8.44 31.40 -55.54
C GLU A 63 -7.67 30.29 -56.28
N GLY A 64 -8.38 29.28 -56.79
CA GLY A 64 -7.87 28.33 -57.79
C GLY A 64 -8.74 27.09 -57.94
N GLU A 65 -9.31 26.93 -59.14
CA GLU A 65 -10.28 25.93 -59.58
C GLU A 65 -9.71 24.49 -59.76
N ASN A 66 -10.66 23.54 -59.81
CA ASN A 66 -10.75 22.42 -60.76
C ASN A 66 -10.09 21.04 -60.54
N ASP A 67 -10.92 20.04 -60.93
CA ASP A 67 -10.66 18.73 -61.56
C ASP A 67 -10.31 17.55 -60.61
N GLU A 68 -11.19 16.54 -60.51
CA GLU A 68 -11.22 15.28 -61.32
C GLU A 68 -10.02 14.38 -60.92
N GLU A 69 -10.10 13.08 -60.68
CA GLU A 69 -10.97 11.97 -61.09
C GLU A 69 -10.48 10.73 -60.29
N GLU A 70 -11.34 9.70 -60.17
CA GLU A 70 -11.05 8.25 -60.32
C GLU A 70 -9.98 7.56 -59.44
N GLU A 71 -10.05 6.29 -59.05
CA GLU A 71 -11.01 5.18 -59.18
C GLU A 71 -10.56 4.08 -58.21
N GLU A 72 -11.53 3.23 -57.84
CA GLU A 72 -11.48 1.76 -57.74
C GLU A 72 -10.34 1.06 -56.96
N ASP A 73 -10.71 0.20 -56.00
CA ASP A 73 -11.18 -1.14 -56.36
C ASP A 73 -11.70 -1.93 -55.15
N ASP A 74 -12.64 -2.79 -55.50
CA ASP A 74 -13.52 -3.63 -54.68
C ASP A 74 -12.80 -4.80 -53.98
N ASP A 75 -13.41 -5.31 -52.90
CA ASP A 75 -13.80 -6.72 -52.89
C ASP A 75 -14.96 -6.98 -51.89
N GLU A 76 -16.03 -7.55 -52.43
CA GLU A 76 -17.28 -7.93 -51.76
C GLU A 76 -17.20 -9.35 -51.17
N GLY A 77 -18.11 -9.67 -50.24
CA GLY A 77 -18.35 -11.06 -49.86
C GLY A 77 -19.34 -11.29 -48.70
N ASN A 78 -20.64 -11.19 -49.04
CA ASN A 78 -21.86 -11.85 -48.48
C ASN A 78 -21.86 -12.40 -47.04
N GLU A 79 -22.74 -11.92 -46.16
CA GLU A 79 -24.17 -12.32 -45.98
C GLU A 79 -24.40 -13.78 -45.57
N GLU A 80 -24.93 -13.99 -44.36
CA GLU A 80 -26.10 -14.84 -44.10
C GLU A 80 -26.68 -14.52 -42.70
N GLU A 81 -27.96 -14.14 -42.69
CA GLU A 81 -28.83 -13.95 -41.52
C GLU A 81 -29.49 -15.28 -41.13
N GLU A 82 -29.54 -15.61 -39.84
CA GLU A 82 -30.65 -16.40 -39.26
C GLU A 82 -30.99 -15.85 -37.86
N GLU A 83 -32.15 -15.22 -37.74
CA GLU A 83 -32.84 -14.98 -36.47
C GLU A 83 -33.67 -16.21 -36.08
N GLU A 84 -33.59 -16.67 -34.83
CA GLU A 84 -34.79 -17.02 -34.05
C GLU A 84 -34.48 -17.16 -32.54
N SER A 85 -35.54 -17.07 -31.74
CA SER A 85 -35.60 -16.29 -30.50
C SER A 85 -35.59 -17.06 -29.16
N LYS A 86 -35.15 -16.34 -28.11
CA LYS A 86 -35.59 -16.34 -26.68
C LYS A 86 -35.24 -17.52 -25.75
N ASN A 87 -34.44 -17.22 -24.72
CA ASN A 87 -34.96 -17.01 -23.36
C ASN A 87 -33.92 -16.35 -22.42
N GLU A 88 -34.41 -15.44 -21.58
CA GLU A 88 -33.67 -14.57 -20.65
C GLU A 88 -33.30 -15.28 -19.34
N GLU A 89 -32.04 -15.16 -18.90
CA GLU A 89 -31.66 -15.08 -17.48
C GLU A 89 -30.56 -14.01 -17.32
N PRO A 90 -30.59 -13.16 -16.28
CA PRO A 90 -29.72 -11.99 -16.20
C PRO A 90 -28.29 -12.40 -15.80
N MET A 91 -27.37 -12.38 -16.78
CA MET A 91 -25.93 -12.46 -16.54
C MET A 91 -25.40 -11.12 -16.03
N GLU A 92 -24.64 -11.18 -14.94
CA GLU A 92 -23.84 -10.08 -14.42
C GLU A 92 -22.88 -9.57 -15.50
N GLU A 93 -22.88 -8.25 -15.76
CA GLU A 93 -21.96 -7.62 -16.72
C GLU A 93 -20.50 -7.81 -16.25
N GLU A 94 -19.83 -8.82 -16.79
CA GLU A 94 -18.38 -8.85 -16.89
C GLU A 94 -17.95 -7.65 -17.74
N GLN A 95 -17.30 -6.67 -17.11
CA GLN A 95 -16.58 -5.62 -17.81
C GLN A 95 -15.46 -6.28 -18.62
N ALA A 96 -15.61 -6.26 -19.94
CA ALA A 96 -14.59 -6.67 -20.90
C ALA A 96 -13.23 -6.04 -20.57
N SER A 97 -12.25 -6.88 -20.22
CA SER A 97 -10.89 -6.48 -19.93
C SER A 97 -10.16 -6.12 -21.22
N VAL A 98 -9.99 -4.82 -21.48
CA VAL A 98 -8.95 -4.34 -22.40
C VAL A 98 -7.59 -4.79 -21.84
N PRO A 99 -6.65 -5.31 -22.65
CA PRO A 99 -5.32 -5.68 -22.17
C PRO A 99 -4.61 -4.43 -21.64
N PHE A 100 -4.41 -4.35 -20.32
CA PHE A 100 -3.68 -3.24 -19.70
C PHE A 100 -2.18 -3.46 -19.88
N ASP A 101 -1.52 -2.59 -20.65
CA ASP A 101 -0.07 -2.58 -20.78
C ASP A 101 0.57 -2.21 -19.43
N THR A 102 1.24 -3.18 -18.81
CA THR A 102 1.96 -3.01 -17.54
C THR A 102 3.43 -2.67 -17.76
N SER A 103 3.92 -2.55 -18.99
CA SER A 103 5.31 -2.21 -19.26
C SER A 103 5.67 -0.81 -18.74
N PHE A 104 6.89 -0.60 -18.25
CA PHE A 104 7.37 0.74 -17.90
C PHE A 104 7.48 1.67 -19.12
N SER A 105 7.58 1.10 -20.34
CA SER A 105 7.53 1.85 -21.59
C SER A 105 6.22 2.61 -21.80
N SER A 106 5.11 2.14 -21.22
CA SER A 106 3.82 2.86 -21.24
C SER A 106 3.87 4.25 -20.57
N LEU A 107 4.94 4.55 -19.82
CA LEU A 107 5.15 5.82 -19.13
C LEU A 107 5.99 6.83 -19.93
N LYS A 108 6.49 6.50 -21.13
CA LYS A 108 7.45 7.31 -21.90
C LYS A 108 7.01 8.77 -22.15
N ASP A 109 5.72 9.00 -22.37
CA ASP A 109 5.19 10.35 -22.61
C ASP A 109 4.79 11.09 -21.32
N LYS A 110 4.88 10.42 -20.16
CA LYS A 110 4.42 10.95 -18.86
C LYS A 110 5.56 11.17 -17.87
N VAL A 111 6.62 10.39 -17.99
CA VAL A 111 7.79 10.37 -17.11
C VAL A 111 9.04 10.62 -17.95
N CYS A 112 9.95 11.46 -17.47
CA CYS A 112 11.15 11.79 -18.22
C CYS A 112 12.06 10.57 -18.47
N ASP A 113 12.72 10.58 -19.63
CA ASP A 113 13.62 9.50 -20.08
C ASP A 113 14.74 9.19 -19.07
N LEU A 114 15.22 10.19 -18.32
CA LEU A 114 16.25 10.01 -17.29
C LEU A 114 15.78 9.07 -16.17
N THR A 115 14.52 9.19 -15.76
CA THR A 115 13.92 8.33 -14.74
C THR A 115 13.68 6.93 -15.29
N LEU A 116 13.15 6.81 -16.51
CA LEU A 116 12.90 5.52 -17.15
C LEU A 116 14.19 4.74 -17.41
N LYS A 117 15.26 5.41 -17.81
CA LYS A 117 16.60 4.80 -17.92
C LYS A 117 17.12 4.29 -16.57
N GLY A 118 16.84 5.01 -15.49
CA GLY A 118 17.16 4.53 -14.13
C GLY A 118 16.39 3.26 -13.76
N VAL A 119 15.12 3.15 -14.17
CA VAL A 119 14.30 1.95 -13.96
C VAL A 119 14.80 0.78 -14.82
N GLU A 120 15.18 1.04 -16.08
CA GLU A 120 15.72 0.05 -17.00
C GLU A 120 17.05 -0.54 -16.49
N ASP A 121 17.95 0.31 -15.99
CA ASP A 121 19.23 -0.11 -15.39
C ASP A 121 19.06 -1.01 -14.16
N MET A 122 17.93 -0.89 -13.44
CA MET A 122 17.58 -1.79 -12.34
C MET A 122 17.06 -3.16 -12.82
N GLY A 123 16.84 -3.33 -14.12
CA GLY A 123 16.32 -4.57 -14.73
C GLY A 123 14.79 -4.71 -14.67
N PHE A 124 14.05 -3.66 -14.34
CA PHE A 124 12.59 -3.71 -14.28
C PHE A 124 11.96 -3.38 -15.63
N THR A 125 11.23 -4.35 -16.20
CA THR A 125 10.54 -4.19 -17.49
C THR A 125 9.03 -3.95 -17.33
N HIS A 126 8.42 -4.54 -16.31
CA HIS A 126 6.98 -4.47 -16.06
C HIS A 126 6.67 -3.94 -14.66
N MET A 127 5.63 -3.12 -14.57
CA MET A 127 5.07 -2.60 -13.33
C MET A 127 4.32 -3.68 -12.57
N THR A 128 4.46 -3.65 -11.24
CA THR A 128 3.57 -4.42 -10.35
C THR A 128 2.17 -3.80 -10.31
N GLU A 129 1.19 -4.55 -9.80
CA GLU A 129 -0.21 -4.09 -9.75
C GLU A 129 -0.37 -2.77 -8.97
N ILE A 130 0.33 -2.60 -7.83
CA ILE A 130 0.31 -1.34 -7.08
C ILE A 130 0.89 -0.19 -7.90
N GLN A 131 1.99 -0.43 -8.62
CA GLN A 131 2.66 0.58 -9.43
C GLN A 131 1.77 1.03 -10.59
N HIS A 132 1.22 0.09 -11.35
CA HIS A 132 0.33 0.37 -12.47
C HIS A 132 -0.93 1.12 -12.02
N LYS A 133 -1.53 0.74 -10.88
CA LYS A 133 -2.72 1.40 -10.35
C LYS A 133 -2.44 2.75 -9.69
N SER A 134 -1.23 3.02 -9.20
CA SER A 134 -0.93 4.26 -8.46
C SER A 134 -0.26 5.33 -9.34
N ILE A 135 0.72 4.97 -10.17
CA ILE A 135 1.60 5.92 -10.85
C ILE A 135 0.82 6.93 -11.70
N PRO A 136 -0.14 6.54 -12.56
CA PRO A 136 -0.86 7.50 -13.41
C PRO A 136 -1.56 8.61 -12.59
N TYR A 137 -2.22 8.25 -11.50
CA TYR A 137 -2.95 9.20 -10.67
C TYR A 137 -2.02 10.04 -9.77
N LEU A 138 -0.87 9.49 -9.38
CA LEU A 138 0.16 10.25 -8.68
C LEU A 138 0.81 11.29 -9.58
N LEU A 139 1.00 10.99 -10.87
CA LEU A 139 1.53 11.94 -11.87
C LEU A 139 0.57 13.10 -12.16
N GLU A 140 -0.74 12.91 -11.95
CA GLU A 140 -1.75 13.98 -11.99
C GLU A 140 -1.73 14.89 -10.74
N GLY A 141 -0.89 14.57 -9.74
CA GLY A 141 -0.77 15.35 -8.51
C GLY A 141 -1.86 15.06 -7.46
N ARG A 142 -2.59 13.95 -7.60
CA ARG A 142 -3.63 13.55 -6.62
C ARG A 142 -2.99 12.97 -5.36
N ASP A 143 -3.60 13.25 -4.21
CA ASP A 143 -3.26 12.57 -2.97
C ASP A 143 -3.66 11.09 -3.07
N LEU A 144 -2.89 10.20 -2.43
CA LEU A 144 -3.11 8.76 -2.54
C LEU A 144 -3.04 8.07 -1.19
N MET A 145 -3.95 7.12 -0.97
CA MET A 145 -3.90 6.14 0.11
C MET A 145 -3.76 4.75 -0.50
N GLY A 146 -2.59 4.15 -0.35
CA GLY A 146 -2.24 2.84 -0.91
C GLY A 146 -2.23 1.75 0.16
N ALA A 147 -3.01 0.70 -0.04
CA ALA A 147 -3.00 -0.52 0.75
C ALA A 147 -2.32 -1.65 -0.03
N ALA A 148 -1.09 -2.00 0.36
CA ALA A 148 -0.37 -3.13 -0.24
C ALA A 148 0.66 -3.73 0.73
N LYS A 149 0.87 -5.05 0.67
CA LYS A 149 1.85 -5.78 1.49
C LYS A 149 3.31 -5.39 1.18
N THR A 150 4.22 -5.71 2.10
CA THR A 150 5.67 -5.66 1.86
C THR A 150 6.06 -6.50 0.64
N GLY A 151 7.03 -6.03 -0.15
CA GLY A 151 7.48 -6.74 -1.36
C GLY A 151 6.63 -6.52 -2.62
N SER A 152 5.48 -5.83 -2.54
CA SER A 152 4.60 -5.51 -3.68
C SER A 152 5.17 -4.50 -4.71
N GLY A 153 6.37 -3.97 -4.49
CA GLY A 153 6.96 -2.94 -5.36
C GLY A 153 6.51 -1.50 -5.06
N LYS A 154 5.91 -1.22 -3.88
CA LYS A 154 5.49 0.12 -3.45
C LYS A 154 6.56 1.21 -3.62
N THR A 155 7.83 0.87 -3.42
CA THR A 155 8.92 1.85 -3.45
C THR A 155 9.00 2.60 -4.78
N LEU A 156 9.00 1.90 -5.92
CA LEU A 156 8.97 2.57 -7.23
C LEU A 156 7.62 3.25 -7.49
N ALA A 157 6.54 2.71 -6.93
CA ALA A 157 5.18 3.26 -7.08
C ALA A 157 5.08 4.72 -6.60
N PHE A 158 5.82 5.08 -5.53
CA PHE A 158 5.90 6.46 -5.03
C PHE A 158 7.15 7.23 -5.46
N LEU A 159 8.28 6.55 -5.70
CA LEU A 159 9.53 7.23 -6.07
C LEU A 159 9.47 7.83 -7.48
N ILE A 160 8.94 7.09 -8.45
CA ILE A 160 8.83 7.56 -9.84
C ILE A 160 8.06 8.89 -9.92
N PRO A 161 6.82 9.00 -9.42
CA PRO A 161 6.08 10.26 -9.48
C PRO A 161 6.73 11.37 -8.64
N ALA A 162 7.39 11.04 -7.53
CA ALA A 162 8.07 12.05 -6.71
C ALA A 162 9.31 12.65 -7.39
N VAL A 163 10.13 11.81 -8.03
CA VAL A 163 11.29 12.27 -8.83
C VAL A 163 10.81 13.08 -10.04
N GLU A 164 9.76 12.61 -10.72
CA GLU A 164 9.16 13.32 -11.86
C GLU A 164 8.62 14.70 -11.46
N LEU A 165 8.00 14.82 -10.28
CA LEU A 165 7.52 16.09 -9.74
C LEU A 165 8.68 17.08 -9.52
N VAL A 166 9.77 16.62 -8.91
CA VAL A 166 10.97 17.44 -8.66
C VAL A 166 11.61 17.90 -9.97
N TYR A 167 11.68 16.99 -10.95
CA TYR A 167 12.19 17.26 -12.29
C TYR A 167 11.34 18.31 -13.02
N LYS A 168 10.02 18.14 -13.08
CA LYS A 168 9.08 19.08 -13.72
C LYS A 168 9.04 20.44 -13.05
N CYS A 169 9.23 20.49 -11.74
CA CYS A 169 9.33 21.75 -11.00
C CYS A 169 10.73 22.42 -11.10
N HIS A 170 11.68 21.82 -11.83
CA HIS A 170 13.05 22.32 -12.00
C HIS A 170 13.73 22.68 -10.68
N PHE A 171 13.61 21.78 -9.69
CA PHE A 171 14.22 21.99 -8.39
C PHE A 171 15.74 22.07 -8.50
N MET A 172 16.30 23.14 -7.95
CA MET A 172 17.73 23.32 -7.74
C MET A 172 18.03 23.22 -6.25
N PRO A 173 19.31 23.03 -5.83
CA PRO A 173 19.66 22.99 -4.41
C PRO A 173 19.14 24.20 -3.60
N ARG A 174 19.17 25.39 -4.20
CA ARG A 174 18.64 26.64 -3.61
C ARG A 174 17.14 26.61 -3.28
N ASN A 175 16.36 25.71 -3.89
CA ASN A 175 14.93 25.57 -3.60
C ASN A 175 14.68 24.79 -2.31
N GLY A 176 15.71 24.13 -1.77
CA GLY A 176 15.60 23.27 -0.59
C GLY A 176 14.91 21.95 -0.90
N THR A 177 14.22 21.41 0.10
CA THR A 177 13.56 20.10 0.05
C THR A 177 12.16 20.19 -0.55
N GLY A 178 11.99 19.56 -1.71
CA GLY A 178 10.73 19.45 -2.44
C GLY A 178 9.97 18.15 -2.14
N VAL A 179 10.67 17.09 -1.75
CA VAL A 179 10.07 15.79 -1.41
C VAL A 179 10.64 15.30 -0.07
N ILE A 180 9.76 14.88 0.82
CA ILE A 180 10.12 14.18 2.06
C ILE A 180 9.46 12.80 2.06
N ILE A 181 10.26 11.77 2.29
CA ILE A 181 9.83 10.38 2.47
C ILE A 181 10.10 9.99 3.91
N ILE A 182 9.05 9.61 4.64
CA ILE A 182 9.14 9.17 6.02
C ILE A 182 8.97 7.65 6.05
N SER A 183 9.94 6.96 6.63
CA SER A 183 9.90 5.50 6.85
C SER A 183 10.09 5.19 8.33
N PRO A 184 9.53 4.07 8.85
CA PRO A 184 9.49 3.81 10.29
C PRO A 184 10.86 3.50 10.91
N THR A 185 11.73 2.81 10.18
CA THR A 185 13.02 2.34 10.70
C THR A 185 14.20 2.80 9.85
N ARG A 186 15.39 2.71 10.44
CA ARG A 186 16.66 3.03 9.76
C ARG A 186 16.89 2.12 8.56
N GLU A 187 16.60 0.84 8.73
CA GLU A 187 16.79 -0.20 7.72
C GLU A 187 15.92 0.07 6.49
N LEU A 188 14.63 0.37 6.70
CA LEU A 188 13.70 0.72 5.63
C LEU A 188 14.08 2.05 4.95
N SER A 189 14.46 3.07 5.74
CA SER A 189 14.97 4.31 5.16
C SER A 189 16.21 4.09 4.29
N MET A 190 17.15 3.24 4.72
CA MET A 190 18.35 2.91 3.94
C MET A 190 18.01 2.15 2.65
N GLN A 191 17.05 1.23 2.68
CA GLN A 191 16.57 0.51 1.49
C GLN A 191 15.95 1.47 0.49
N THR A 192 14.99 2.29 0.92
CA THR A 192 14.35 3.30 0.08
C THR A 192 15.36 4.30 -0.48
N PHE A 193 16.35 4.70 0.33
CA PHE A 193 17.44 5.56 -0.11
C PHE A 193 18.34 4.91 -1.17
N GLY A 194 18.60 3.61 -1.06
CA GLY A 194 19.32 2.84 -2.07
C GLY A 194 18.60 2.83 -3.41
N VAL A 195 17.30 2.54 -3.41
CA VAL A 195 16.48 2.57 -4.63
C VAL A 195 16.41 3.98 -5.22
N LEU A 196 16.25 5.01 -4.38
CA LEU A 196 16.26 6.41 -4.81
C LEU A 196 17.58 6.78 -5.50
N LYS A 197 18.72 6.32 -4.98
CA LYS A 197 20.04 6.61 -5.55
C LYS A 197 20.20 6.04 -6.95
N GLU A 198 19.79 4.79 -7.15
CA GLU A 198 19.83 4.13 -8.46
C GLU A 198 18.85 4.82 -9.43
N LEU A 199 17.65 5.19 -8.98
CA LEU A 199 16.66 5.89 -9.81
C LEU A 199 17.15 7.30 -10.24
N LEU A 200 17.90 7.99 -9.38
CA LEU A 200 18.47 9.31 -9.64
C LEU A 200 19.83 9.28 -10.36
N LYS A 201 20.33 8.12 -10.80
CA LYS A 201 21.65 7.97 -11.43
C LYS A 201 21.90 8.94 -12.58
N TYR A 202 20.87 9.28 -13.35
CA TYR A 202 20.94 10.18 -14.50
C TYR A 202 20.41 11.60 -14.21
N HIS A 203 20.05 11.90 -12.96
CA HIS A 203 19.50 13.18 -12.53
C HIS A 203 20.56 14.03 -11.83
N HIS A 204 20.39 15.36 -11.85
CA HIS A 204 21.27 16.31 -11.14
C HIS A 204 20.70 16.78 -9.78
N HIS A 205 19.55 16.26 -9.38
CA HIS A 205 18.88 16.62 -8.12
C HIS A 205 19.67 16.12 -6.91
N THR A 206 19.67 16.92 -5.83
CA THR A 206 20.31 16.51 -4.58
C THR A 206 19.37 15.63 -3.77
N TYR A 207 19.91 14.58 -3.16
CA TYR A 207 19.18 13.65 -2.30
C TYR A 207 19.94 13.41 -1.00
N GLY A 208 19.21 13.07 0.07
CA GLY A 208 19.78 12.89 1.40
C GLY A 208 19.02 11.90 2.27
N LEU A 209 19.72 11.38 3.27
CA LEU A 209 19.20 10.46 4.27
C LEU A 209 19.46 11.05 5.67
N VAL A 210 18.42 11.09 6.49
CA VAL A 210 18.47 11.62 7.86
C VAL A 210 17.82 10.63 8.82
N MET A 211 18.60 10.08 9.74
CA MET A 211 18.11 9.04 10.65
C MET A 211 18.82 9.09 12.02
N GLY A 212 18.26 8.43 13.03
CA GLY A 212 18.92 8.32 14.34
C GLY A 212 20.28 7.63 14.25
N GLY A 213 21.20 7.98 15.15
CA GLY A 213 22.50 7.31 15.28
C GLY A 213 23.62 7.76 14.33
N THR A 214 23.39 8.80 13.53
CA THR A 214 24.37 9.45 12.64
C THR A 214 24.75 10.85 13.15
N ASN A 215 25.83 11.44 12.62
CA ASN A 215 26.29 12.76 13.05
C ASN A 215 25.32 13.88 12.61
N ARG A 216 24.67 14.51 13.58
CA ARG A 216 23.69 15.58 13.38
C ARG A 216 24.29 16.84 12.76
N SER A 217 25.54 17.17 13.11
CA SER A 217 26.21 18.36 12.58
C SER A 217 26.40 18.26 11.07
N ASP A 218 26.78 17.07 10.58
CA ASP A 218 27.02 16.86 9.16
C ASP A 218 25.72 16.81 8.34
N GLU A 219 24.66 16.25 8.91
CA GLU A 219 23.31 16.30 8.33
C GLU A 219 22.80 17.74 8.21
N SER A 220 22.93 18.53 9.27
CA SER A 220 22.55 19.94 9.28
C SER A 220 23.24 20.71 8.15
N LYS A 221 24.55 20.55 7.99
CA LYS A 221 25.30 21.19 6.88
C LYS A 221 24.78 20.79 5.51
N LYS A 222 24.43 19.51 5.31
CA LYS A 222 23.88 19.02 4.02
C LYS A 222 22.48 19.57 3.77
N LEU A 223 21.62 19.62 4.78
CA LEU A 223 20.27 20.17 4.68
C LEU A 223 20.30 21.66 4.33
N VAL A 224 21.18 22.44 4.95
CA VAL A 224 21.38 23.87 4.67
C VAL A 224 21.92 24.11 3.25
N LYS A 225 22.79 23.23 2.74
CA LYS A 225 23.25 23.29 1.34
C LYS A 225 22.13 23.03 0.32
N GLY A 226 21.03 22.41 0.74
CA GLY A 226 19.88 22.11 -0.11
C GLY A 226 19.87 20.67 -0.60
N ILE A 227 19.03 19.85 0.05
CA ILE A 227 18.66 18.51 -0.39
C ILE A 227 17.26 18.59 -1.02
N ASN A 228 17.09 18.20 -2.29
CA ASN A 228 15.80 18.24 -2.97
C ASN A 228 14.88 17.08 -2.57
N ILE A 229 15.41 15.87 -2.42
CA ILE A 229 14.67 14.68 -2.02
C ILE A 229 15.27 14.10 -0.74
N LEU A 230 14.48 14.08 0.33
CA LEU A 230 14.93 13.67 1.66
C LEU A 230 14.22 12.38 2.10
N VAL A 231 14.98 11.33 2.43
CA VAL A 231 14.48 10.14 3.12
C VAL A 231 14.81 10.28 4.60
N ALA A 232 13.85 10.07 5.49
CA ALA A 232 14.08 10.23 6.92
C ALA A 232 13.24 9.34 7.83
N THR A 233 13.73 9.14 9.06
CA THR A 233 12.95 8.58 10.17
C THR A 233 12.24 9.71 10.95
N PRO A 234 11.02 9.51 11.49
CA PRO A 234 10.21 10.56 12.11
C PRO A 234 10.95 11.41 13.16
N GLY A 235 11.51 10.79 14.19
CA GLY A 235 12.11 11.52 15.31
C GLY A 235 13.30 12.40 14.89
N ARG A 236 14.17 11.90 14.01
CA ARG A 236 15.32 12.68 13.52
C ARG A 236 14.89 13.80 12.57
N LEU A 237 13.89 13.55 11.72
CA LEU A 237 13.32 14.58 10.86
C LEU A 237 12.73 15.72 11.69
N LEU A 238 11.95 15.40 12.73
CA LEU A 238 11.34 16.39 13.62
C LEU A 238 12.40 17.27 14.30
N ASP A 239 13.47 16.67 14.83
CA ASP A 239 14.60 17.42 15.39
C ASP A 239 15.19 18.40 14.35
N HIS A 240 15.39 17.98 13.10
CA HIS A 240 15.89 18.88 12.07
C HIS A 240 14.90 19.99 11.70
N LEU A 241 13.61 19.70 11.60
CA LEU A 241 12.57 20.71 11.34
C LEU A 241 12.49 21.78 12.42
N GLN A 242 12.72 21.41 13.69
CA GLN A 242 12.64 22.34 14.83
C GLN A 242 13.95 23.09 15.07
N ASN A 243 15.09 22.40 14.93
CA ASN A 243 16.35 22.86 15.50
C ASN A 243 17.46 23.09 14.45
N THR A 244 17.20 22.90 13.16
CA THR A 244 18.17 23.24 12.10
C THR A 244 17.82 24.58 11.49
N LYS A 245 18.61 25.60 11.83
CA LYS A 245 18.52 26.91 11.21
C LYS A 245 18.76 26.80 9.71
N ASP A 246 18.01 27.56 8.94
CA ASP A 246 18.11 27.65 7.48
C ASP A 246 17.79 26.34 6.72
N PHE A 247 17.19 25.35 7.39
CA PHE A 247 16.64 24.20 6.68
C PHE A 247 15.42 24.64 5.84
N MET A 248 15.56 24.66 4.52
CA MET A 248 14.53 25.12 3.61
C MET A 248 13.58 23.98 3.21
N TYR A 249 12.45 23.86 3.91
CA TYR A 249 11.37 22.90 3.60
C TYR A 249 10.04 23.60 3.24
N LYS A 250 10.03 24.93 3.11
CA LYS A 250 8.83 25.71 2.80
C LYS A 250 8.29 25.48 1.38
N ASN A 251 9.13 25.01 0.48
CA ASN A 251 8.79 24.71 -0.91
C ASN A 251 8.38 23.25 -1.13
N LEU A 252 8.10 22.50 -0.05
CA LEU A 252 7.72 21.09 -0.14
C LEU A 252 6.53 20.88 -1.08
N GLN A 253 6.70 20.04 -2.10
CA GLN A 253 5.68 19.67 -3.07
C GLN A 253 5.06 18.31 -2.76
N CYS A 254 5.81 17.39 -2.16
CA CYS A 254 5.35 16.03 -1.87
C CYS A 254 5.77 15.56 -0.47
N LEU A 255 4.83 14.94 0.25
CA LEU A 255 5.08 14.16 1.46
C LEU A 255 4.68 12.70 1.22
N ILE A 256 5.61 11.79 1.47
CA ILE A 256 5.37 10.34 1.39
C ILE A 256 5.50 9.77 2.80
N ILE A 257 4.48 9.03 3.23
CA ILE A 257 4.46 8.28 4.49
C ILE A 257 4.42 6.80 4.12
N ASP A 258 5.56 6.12 4.29
CA ASP A 258 5.71 4.70 3.99
C ASP A 258 5.57 3.86 5.26
N GLU A 259 4.91 2.72 5.15
CA GLU A 259 4.56 1.82 6.26
C GLU A 259 3.93 2.56 7.46
N ALA A 260 2.86 3.30 7.19
CA ALA A 260 2.19 4.17 8.15
C ALA A 260 1.69 3.44 9.41
N ASP A 261 1.23 2.19 9.27
CA ASP A 261 0.89 1.31 10.38
C ASP A 261 2.07 1.09 11.32
N ARG A 262 3.23 0.71 10.77
CA ARG A 262 4.45 0.50 11.57
C ARG A 262 4.95 1.77 12.26
N ILE A 263 4.86 2.92 11.60
CA ILE A 263 5.21 4.21 12.23
C ILE A 263 4.39 4.42 13.51
N LEU A 264 3.10 4.11 13.46
CA LEU A 264 2.17 4.30 14.58
C LEU A 264 2.36 3.23 15.67
N ASP A 265 2.64 1.99 15.30
CA ASP A 265 2.89 0.89 16.24
C ASP A 265 4.21 1.08 17.01
N MET A 266 5.21 1.70 16.39
CA MET A 266 6.46 2.10 17.06
C MET A 266 6.29 3.30 18.01
N GLY A 267 5.12 3.92 18.04
CA GLY A 267 4.81 5.03 18.93
C GLY A 267 5.20 6.41 18.41
N PHE A 268 5.50 6.57 17.11
CA PHE A 268 5.86 7.86 16.52
C PHE A 268 4.66 8.76 16.16
N GLU A 269 3.49 8.50 16.76
CA GLU A 269 2.25 9.19 16.43
C GLU A 269 2.34 10.70 16.70
N GLU A 270 2.90 11.09 17.84
CA GLU A 270 3.03 12.49 18.24
C GLU A 270 4.07 13.23 17.39
N GLU A 271 5.17 12.58 17.05
CA GLU A 271 6.18 13.13 16.15
C GLU A 271 5.58 13.37 14.77
N MET A 272 4.80 12.42 14.24
CA MET A 272 4.12 12.57 12.95
C MET A 272 3.15 13.75 12.95
N LYS A 273 2.34 13.92 14.01
CA LYS A 273 1.44 15.07 14.15
C LYS A 273 2.22 16.38 14.10
N GLN A 274 3.33 16.48 14.83
CA GLN A 274 4.18 17.67 14.84
C GLN A 274 4.83 17.93 13.48
N ILE A 275 5.36 16.90 12.82
CA ILE A 275 5.92 17.01 11.47
C ILE A 275 4.87 17.56 10.50
N ILE A 276 3.66 16.97 10.47
CA ILE A 276 2.59 17.40 9.58
C ILE A 276 2.17 18.85 9.83
N GLN A 277 2.17 19.29 11.09
CA GLN A 277 1.87 20.67 11.47
C GLN A 277 2.94 21.68 11.02
N LEU A 278 4.22 21.28 11.05
CA LEU A 278 5.33 22.12 10.61
C LEU A 278 5.43 22.22 9.08
N LEU A 279 5.07 21.16 8.34
CA LEU A 279 5.21 21.10 6.90
C LEU A 279 4.12 21.90 6.14
N PRO A 280 4.43 22.47 4.96
CA PRO A 280 3.49 23.28 4.17
C PRO A 280 2.24 22.50 3.75
N LYS A 281 1.04 23.02 4.05
CA LYS A 281 -0.24 22.31 3.77
C LYS A 281 -0.54 22.12 2.28
N LYS A 282 -0.06 23.02 1.41
CA LYS A 282 -0.23 22.91 -0.05
C LYS A 282 0.86 22.01 -0.62
N ARG A 283 0.61 20.71 -0.57
CA ARG A 283 1.48 19.65 -1.10
C ARG A 283 0.63 18.48 -1.58
N GLN A 284 1.20 17.58 -2.36
CA GLN A 284 0.67 16.23 -2.56
C GLN A 284 1.10 15.35 -1.39
N THR A 285 0.19 14.53 -0.87
CA THR A 285 0.53 13.54 0.16
C THR A 285 0.22 12.13 -0.34
N MET A 286 1.18 11.22 -0.16
CA MET A 286 1.03 9.79 -0.44
C MET A 286 1.19 9.01 0.86
N LEU A 287 0.21 8.18 1.20
CA LEU A 287 0.26 7.33 2.39
C LEU A 287 0.17 5.88 1.97
N PHE A 288 1.17 5.09 2.33
CA PHE A 288 1.19 3.65 2.10
C PHE A 288 1.14 2.90 3.44
N SER A 289 0.22 1.95 3.54
CA SER A 289 0.07 1.07 4.70
C SER A 289 -0.16 -0.36 4.22
N ALA A 290 0.28 -1.37 4.98
CA ALA A 290 -0.13 -2.74 4.69
C ALA A 290 -1.51 -3.03 5.29
N THR A 291 -1.84 -2.38 6.40
CA THR A 291 -3.07 -2.62 7.15
C THR A 291 -3.91 -1.35 7.31
N PRO A 292 -5.21 -1.40 6.98
CA PRO A 292 -6.14 -0.32 7.33
C PRO A 292 -6.52 -0.46 8.81
N THR A 293 -6.10 0.51 9.62
CA THR A 293 -6.48 0.63 11.03
C THR A 293 -7.08 2.01 11.31
N ARG A 294 -7.86 2.15 12.39
CA ARG A 294 -8.39 3.45 12.82
C ARG A 294 -7.29 4.51 13.00
N LYS A 295 -6.15 4.12 13.56
CA LYS A 295 -5.01 5.04 13.74
C LYS A 295 -4.43 5.50 12.39
N THR A 296 -4.30 4.58 11.42
CA THR A 296 -3.84 4.95 10.07
C THR A 296 -4.87 5.84 9.35
N GLU A 297 -6.17 5.64 9.56
CA GLU A 297 -7.22 6.50 9.02
C GLU A 297 -7.20 7.90 9.66
N ASP A 298 -6.93 7.99 10.96
CA ASP A 298 -6.80 9.27 11.66
C ASP A 298 -5.55 10.03 11.18
N LEU A 299 -4.43 9.33 10.99
CA LEU A 299 -3.24 9.92 10.38
C LEU A 299 -3.51 10.37 8.93
N ALA A 300 -4.23 9.56 8.16
CA ALA A 300 -4.66 9.89 6.80
C ALA A 300 -5.51 11.18 6.78
N ARG A 301 -6.46 11.31 7.71
CA ARG A 301 -7.34 12.49 7.83
C ARG A 301 -6.57 13.79 8.12
N VAL A 302 -5.46 13.70 8.86
CA VAL A 302 -4.63 14.86 9.22
C VAL A 302 -3.61 15.20 8.14
N SER A 303 -3.19 14.22 7.33
CA SER A 303 -2.11 14.36 6.34
C SER A 303 -2.57 14.54 4.88
N LEU A 304 -3.74 14.00 4.52
CA LEU A 304 -4.31 14.00 3.17
C LEU A 304 -5.38 15.10 2.99
N LYS A 305 -5.63 15.48 1.74
CA LYS A 305 -6.79 16.29 1.34
C LYS A 305 -8.11 15.51 1.49
N LYS A 306 -9.24 16.21 1.37
CA LYS A 306 -10.60 15.65 1.59
C LYS A 306 -10.97 14.44 0.73
N GLU A 307 -10.35 14.27 -0.44
CA GLU A 307 -10.67 13.20 -1.40
C GLU A 307 -9.38 12.57 -1.96
N PRO A 308 -8.69 11.70 -1.19
CA PRO A 308 -7.54 10.97 -1.71
C PRO A 308 -8.00 9.82 -2.61
N PHE A 309 -7.17 9.47 -3.59
CA PHE A 309 -7.39 8.28 -4.40
C PHE A 309 -6.97 7.04 -3.61
N TYR A 310 -7.88 6.07 -3.45
CA TYR A 310 -7.61 4.85 -2.72
C TYR A 310 -7.23 3.71 -3.68
N VAL A 311 -6.11 3.03 -3.38
CA VAL A 311 -5.63 1.87 -4.15
C VAL A 311 -5.39 0.72 -3.19
N GLY A 312 -6.24 -0.30 -3.26
CA GLY A 312 -6.07 -1.56 -2.55
C GLY A 312 -5.77 -2.71 -3.51
N VAL A 313 -4.70 -3.44 -3.23
CA VAL A 313 -4.27 -4.61 -4.05
C VAL A 313 -4.70 -5.93 -3.38
N ASP A 314 -4.89 -5.90 -2.06
CA ASP A 314 -5.18 -7.09 -1.24
C ASP A 314 -6.62 -7.12 -0.66
N ASP A 315 -7.48 -6.16 -1.02
CA ASP A 315 -8.81 -5.97 -0.41
C ASP A 315 -9.80 -7.11 -0.66
N LYS A 316 -9.44 -8.10 -1.51
CA LYS A 316 -10.25 -9.30 -1.77
C LYS A 316 -9.88 -10.53 -0.92
N LYS A 317 -8.95 -10.41 0.04
CA LYS A 317 -8.68 -11.49 1.01
C LYS A 317 -8.85 -10.96 2.43
N GLU A 318 -10.03 -11.18 2.99
CA GLU A 318 -10.35 -10.85 4.38
C GLU A 318 -9.29 -11.40 5.35
N ASN A 319 -8.94 -10.52 6.31
CA ASN A 319 -8.26 -10.81 7.58
C ASN A 319 -6.77 -11.22 7.51
N ALA A 320 -5.91 -10.22 7.27
CA ALA A 320 -4.52 -10.28 7.73
C ALA A 320 -4.49 -10.15 9.27
N THR A 321 -4.35 -11.26 9.98
CA THR A 321 -4.21 -11.26 11.44
C THR A 321 -2.83 -11.71 11.93
N VAL A 322 -2.26 -10.77 12.70
CA VAL A 322 -1.34 -10.82 13.86
C VAL A 322 0.16 -11.12 13.68
N GLU A 323 0.91 -10.05 13.92
CA GLU A 323 2.33 -9.99 14.28
C GLU A 323 2.62 -10.60 15.66
N GLY A 324 3.75 -11.29 15.73
CA GLY A 324 4.36 -11.80 16.95
C GLY A 324 5.48 -12.77 16.63
N LEU A 325 6.60 -12.29 16.09
CA LEU A 325 7.75 -13.12 15.69
C LEU A 325 9.01 -12.75 16.46
N GLU A 326 9.05 -13.12 17.74
CA GLU A 326 10.30 -13.35 18.47
C GLU A 326 10.45 -14.85 18.77
N GLN A 327 11.30 -15.53 17.98
CA GLN A 327 12.00 -16.78 18.34
C GLN A 327 13.34 -16.75 17.58
N GLY A 328 14.52 -17.10 18.09
CA GLY A 328 14.90 -17.77 19.33
C GLY A 328 16.09 -18.71 19.02
N LYS A 329 17.31 -18.29 19.37
CA LYS A 329 18.62 -19.02 19.35
C LYS A 329 19.48 -19.09 18.07
N GLN A 330 19.05 -18.61 16.89
CA GLN A 330 19.98 -18.36 15.77
C GLN A 330 20.19 -16.86 15.54
N LYS A 331 21.44 -16.43 15.30
CA LYS A 331 21.72 -15.04 14.90
C LYS A 331 20.93 -14.74 13.62
N GLN A 332 20.28 -13.58 13.55
CA GLN A 332 19.42 -13.19 12.43
C GLN A 332 20.12 -13.31 11.07
N THR A 333 21.43 -13.02 11.01
CA THR A 333 22.28 -13.21 9.82
C THR A 333 22.26 -14.64 9.28
N LYS A 334 22.29 -15.64 10.16
CA LYS A 334 22.28 -17.07 9.78
C LYS A 334 20.90 -17.52 9.29
N ARG A 335 19.82 -16.98 9.88
CA ARG A 335 18.43 -17.24 9.45
C ARG A 335 18.19 -16.74 8.03
N THR A 336 18.60 -15.51 7.77
CA THR A 336 18.49 -14.88 6.44
C THR A 336 19.35 -15.63 5.43
N GLN A 337 20.57 -16.01 5.81
CA GLN A 337 21.46 -16.79 4.96
C GLN A 337 20.87 -18.17 4.59
N THR A 338 20.42 -18.97 5.57
CA THR A 338 19.84 -20.30 5.30
C THR A 338 18.56 -20.24 4.47
N PHE A 339 17.74 -19.19 4.65
CA PHE A 339 16.57 -18.95 3.80
C PHE A 339 16.97 -18.62 2.36
N PHE A 340 17.94 -17.72 2.15
CA PHE A 340 18.45 -17.40 0.82
C PHE A 340 19.17 -18.58 0.15
N GLU A 341 19.91 -19.39 0.91
CA GLU A 341 20.51 -20.63 0.42
C GLU A 341 19.44 -21.62 -0.04
N PHE A 342 18.31 -21.72 0.68
CA PHE A 342 17.20 -22.57 0.28
C PHE A 342 16.48 -22.07 -0.97
N CYS A 343 16.16 -20.77 -1.06
CA CYS A 343 15.48 -20.21 -2.23
C CYS A 343 16.32 -20.25 -3.52
N ASN A 344 17.66 -20.31 -3.38
CA ASN A 344 18.58 -20.41 -4.52
C ASN A 344 19.02 -21.85 -4.82
N ALA A 345 18.59 -22.85 -4.03
CA ALA A 345 18.90 -24.24 -4.28
C ALA A 345 17.92 -24.85 -5.28
N GLU A 346 18.41 -25.64 -6.24
CA GLU A 346 17.55 -26.38 -7.19
C GLU A 346 16.73 -27.49 -6.51
N SER A 347 17.21 -28.01 -5.38
CA SER A 347 16.46 -28.95 -4.52
C SER A 347 16.96 -28.91 -3.08
N GLY A 348 16.06 -29.08 -2.10
CA GLY A 348 16.39 -29.07 -0.68
C GLY A 348 15.19 -29.29 0.23
N ILE A 349 15.42 -29.51 1.53
CA ILE A 349 14.36 -29.62 2.54
C ILE A 349 14.56 -28.52 3.59
N LEU A 350 13.53 -27.67 3.76
CA LEU A 350 13.50 -26.65 4.82
C LEU A 350 12.63 -27.14 5.98
N LEU A 351 13.26 -27.43 7.12
CA LEU A 351 12.54 -27.77 8.36
C LEU A 351 12.23 -26.49 9.15
N CYS A 352 10.95 -26.23 9.37
CA CYS A 352 10.50 -25.02 10.05
C CYS A 352 9.32 -25.34 10.98
N THR A 353 9.16 -24.59 12.09
CA THR A 353 7.99 -24.72 12.97
C THR A 353 6.81 -23.91 12.41
N ASP A 354 5.58 -24.12 12.90
CA ASP A 354 4.35 -23.38 12.49
C ASP A 354 4.47 -21.85 12.50
N VAL A 355 5.49 -21.34 13.18
CA VAL A 355 5.84 -19.92 13.31
C VAL A 355 6.60 -19.40 12.09
N ALA A 356 7.30 -20.26 11.35
CA ALA A 356 8.03 -19.91 10.13
C ALA A 356 7.23 -20.16 8.85
N ALA A 357 6.27 -21.10 8.85
CA ALA A 357 5.39 -21.34 7.70
C ALA A 357 4.45 -20.16 7.38
N ARG A 358 4.25 -19.23 8.33
CA ARG A 358 3.40 -18.05 8.14
C ARG A 358 4.25 -16.83 7.78
N GLY A 359 4.27 -16.49 6.50
CA GLY A 359 4.87 -15.24 5.99
C GLY A 359 6.26 -15.36 5.36
N LEU A 360 6.80 -16.57 5.21
CA LEU A 360 7.94 -16.81 4.31
C LEU A 360 7.41 -17.06 2.91
N ASP A 361 7.75 -16.18 1.97
CA ASP A 361 7.46 -16.35 0.55
C ASP A 361 8.54 -17.23 -0.07
N ILE A 362 8.23 -18.53 -0.24
CA ILE A 362 9.14 -19.53 -0.77
C ILE A 362 8.70 -19.87 -2.20
N PRO A 363 9.50 -19.51 -3.22
CA PRO A 363 9.12 -19.78 -4.61
C PRO A 363 9.18 -21.29 -4.91
N GLN A 364 8.15 -21.82 -5.57
CA GLN A 364 8.08 -23.18 -6.15
C GLN A 364 8.40 -24.34 -5.17
N VAL A 365 7.56 -24.53 -4.15
CA VAL A 365 7.63 -25.71 -3.28
C VAL A 365 6.77 -26.83 -3.87
N ASP A 366 7.38 -27.99 -4.18
CA ASP A 366 6.65 -29.17 -4.68
C ASP A 366 5.73 -29.79 -3.62
N TRP A 367 6.16 -29.82 -2.36
CA TRP A 367 5.45 -30.47 -1.26
C TRP A 367 5.55 -29.68 0.04
N ILE A 368 4.40 -29.36 0.65
CA ILE A 368 4.33 -28.84 2.02
C ILE A 368 3.91 -30.01 2.93
N ILE A 369 4.83 -30.47 3.77
CA ILE A 369 4.58 -31.55 4.73
C ILE A 369 4.35 -30.93 6.11
N GLN A 370 3.08 -30.88 6.54
CA GLN A 370 2.74 -30.52 7.91
C GLN A 370 2.92 -31.76 8.79
N TYR A 371 3.96 -31.74 9.64
CA TYR A 371 4.31 -32.86 10.50
C TYR A 371 3.90 -32.55 11.95
N ASP A 372 2.75 -33.07 12.37
CA ASP A 372 2.40 -33.11 13.78
C ASP A 372 3.32 -34.11 14.51
N PRO A 373 3.75 -33.83 15.75
CA PRO A 373 4.57 -34.76 16.50
C PRO A 373 3.84 -36.10 16.66
N PRO A 374 4.53 -37.24 16.44
CA PRO A 374 3.89 -38.55 16.45
C PRO A 374 3.43 -38.92 17.86
N ASP A 375 2.23 -39.49 17.98
CA ASP A 375 1.75 -40.21 19.18
C ASP A 375 2.48 -41.56 19.34
N ASP A 376 3.82 -41.56 19.30
CA ASP A 376 4.64 -42.77 19.45
C ASP A 376 5.27 -42.84 20.87
N PRO A 377 4.97 -43.89 21.67
CA PRO A 377 5.61 -44.16 22.95
C PRO A 377 7.14 -44.19 22.91
N LYS A 378 7.76 -44.42 21.74
CA LYS A 378 9.22 -44.36 21.55
C LYS A 378 9.78 -42.94 21.69
N LEU A 379 9.00 -41.90 21.36
CA LEU A 379 9.41 -40.51 21.48
C LEU A 379 9.53 -40.08 22.94
N GLU A 380 8.59 -40.47 23.81
CA GLU A 380 8.66 -40.22 25.26
C GLU A 380 9.92 -40.86 25.87
N LYS A 381 10.26 -42.07 25.43
CA LYS A 381 11.46 -42.79 25.87
C LYS A 381 12.76 -42.15 25.37
N LEU A 382 12.75 -41.53 24.19
CA LEU A 382 13.89 -40.84 23.62
C LEU A 382 14.14 -39.48 24.30
N ILE A 383 13.06 -38.72 24.53
CA ILE A 383 13.10 -37.42 25.20
C ILE A 383 13.46 -37.58 26.68
N SER A 384 12.96 -38.61 27.38
CA SER A 384 13.36 -38.88 28.78
C SER A 384 14.81 -39.34 28.94
N LYS A 385 15.38 -40.01 27.93
CA LYS A 385 16.78 -40.51 27.99
C LYS A 385 17.82 -39.48 27.57
N ASN A 386 17.51 -38.62 26.60
CA ASN A 386 18.46 -37.65 26.07
C ASN A 386 18.23 -36.28 26.71
N PHE A 387 19.16 -35.88 27.58
CA PHE A 387 19.10 -34.62 28.32
C PHE A 387 18.90 -33.38 27.44
N TYR A 388 19.54 -33.31 26.27
CA TYR A 388 19.41 -32.17 25.36
C TYR A 388 18.05 -32.12 24.69
N LEU A 389 17.53 -33.27 24.26
CA LEU A 389 16.17 -33.36 23.70
C LEU A 389 15.12 -33.06 24.77
N HIS A 390 15.28 -33.58 25.99
CA HIS A 390 14.44 -33.25 27.13
C HIS A 390 14.35 -31.74 27.36
N LYS A 391 15.50 -31.07 27.40
CA LYS A 391 15.59 -29.63 27.68
C LYS A 391 14.99 -28.80 26.55
N THR A 392 15.24 -29.16 25.29
CA THR A 392 14.69 -28.47 24.11
C THR A 392 13.18 -28.67 24.00
N ALA A 393 12.68 -29.89 24.20
CA ALA A 393 11.25 -30.17 24.26
C ALA A 393 10.56 -29.37 25.37
N GLN A 394 11.22 -29.23 26.52
CA GLN A 394 10.69 -28.47 27.66
C GLN A 394 10.61 -26.97 27.35
N GLU A 395 11.61 -26.42 26.66
CA GLU A 395 11.60 -25.04 26.17
C GLU A 395 10.52 -24.82 25.11
N GLY A 396 10.35 -25.75 24.17
CA GLY A 396 9.31 -25.72 23.14
C GLY A 396 7.90 -25.74 23.74
N PHE A 397 7.64 -26.65 24.68
CA PHE A 397 6.38 -26.72 25.42
C PHE A 397 6.09 -25.43 26.19
N LYS A 398 7.09 -24.88 26.91
CA LYS A 398 6.96 -23.60 27.63
C LYS A 398 6.64 -22.44 26.68
N ALA A 399 7.26 -22.40 25.51
CA ALA A 399 7.01 -21.36 24.51
C ALA A 399 5.58 -21.46 23.96
N TYR A 400 5.12 -22.67 23.65
CA TYR A 400 3.76 -22.94 23.18
C TYR A 400 2.69 -22.45 24.17
N ILE A 401 2.80 -22.81 25.45
CA ILE A 401 1.86 -22.37 26.49
C ILE A 401 1.90 -20.84 26.70
N ARG A 402 3.09 -20.22 26.65
CA ARG A 402 3.24 -18.76 26.75
C ARG A 402 2.64 -18.02 25.57
N ALA A 403 2.73 -18.58 24.36
CA ALA A 403 2.12 -18.00 23.17
C ALA A 403 0.58 -17.97 23.28
N TYR A 404 -0.04 -19.06 23.75
CA TYR A 404 -1.47 -19.08 24.07
C TYR A 404 -1.82 -18.04 25.15
N ALA A 405 -0.99 -17.92 26.19
CA ALA A 405 -1.19 -16.95 27.27
C ALA A 405 -1.06 -15.49 26.81
N SER A 406 -0.19 -15.17 25.85
CA SER A 406 0.01 -13.80 25.33
C SER A 406 -0.92 -13.43 24.18
N HIS A 407 -1.62 -14.40 23.56
CA HIS A 407 -2.44 -14.16 22.37
C HIS A 407 -3.61 -13.20 22.62
N LYS A 408 -3.90 -12.29 21.68
CA LYS A 408 -4.92 -11.22 21.82
C LYS A 408 -6.36 -11.76 21.76
N GLN A 409 -6.63 -12.78 20.95
CA GLN A 409 -7.96 -13.38 20.79
C GLN A 409 -8.22 -14.48 21.82
N LYS A 410 -8.70 -14.10 23.01
CA LYS A 410 -8.98 -15.03 24.12
C LYS A 410 -10.18 -15.94 23.91
N GLY A 411 -11.06 -15.66 22.93
CA GLY A 411 -12.17 -16.56 22.60
C GLY A 411 -11.72 -17.88 21.96
N ILE A 412 -10.56 -17.87 21.30
CA ILE A 412 -9.99 -19.02 20.58
C ILE A 412 -8.74 -19.54 21.30
N PHE A 413 -7.85 -18.63 21.72
CA PHE A 413 -6.58 -18.95 22.39
C PHE A 413 -6.69 -18.67 23.89
N ASP A 414 -7.56 -19.42 24.54
CA ASP A 414 -7.76 -19.36 25.99
C ASP A 414 -6.85 -20.36 26.70
N VAL A 415 -5.83 -19.85 27.41
CA VAL A 415 -4.91 -20.68 28.20
C VAL A 415 -5.60 -21.43 29.34
N THR A 416 -6.82 -21.02 29.74
CA THR A 416 -7.59 -21.72 30.78
C THR A 416 -8.36 -22.92 30.23
N LYS A 417 -8.56 -22.99 28.92
CA LYS A 417 -9.31 -24.06 28.23
C LYS A 417 -8.41 -25.04 27.48
N ILE A 418 -7.10 -24.79 27.44
CA ILE A 418 -6.15 -25.66 26.75
C ILE A 418 -5.96 -26.97 27.53
N ASP A 419 -6.00 -28.11 26.84
CA ASP A 419 -5.63 -29.39 27.42
C ASP A 419 -4.11 -29.50 27.51
N VAL A 420 -3.58 -29.06 28.66
CA VAL A 420 -2.14 -29.03 28.96
C VAL A 420 -1.54 -30.43 28.93
N THR A 421 -2.32 -31.46 29.27
CA THR A 421 -1.85 -32.86 29.33
C THR A 421 -1.67 -33.41 27.92
N LYS A 422 -2.64 -33.17 27.04
CA LYS A 422 -2.53 -33.56 25.63
C LYS A 422 -1.41 -32.79 24.92
N ALA A 423 -1.28 -31.50 25.21
CA ALA A 423 -0.16 -30.71 24.71
C ALA A 423 1.18 -31.26 25.22
N ALA A 424 1.31 -31.61 26.51
CA ALA A 424 2.55 -32.15 27.06
C ALA A 424 2.96 -33.47 26.38
N LYS A 425 2.00 -34.35 26.12
CA LYS A 425 2.22 -35.60 25.36
C LYS A 425 2.72 -35.34 23.95
N ALA A 426 2.19 -34.34 23.25
CA ALA A 426 2.68 -33.93 21.93
C ALA A 426 4.15 -33.45 21.94
N PHE A 427 4.66 -32.97 23.07
CA PHE A 427 6.08 -32.67 23.27
C PHE A 427 6.88 -33.83 23.89
N GLY A 428 6.28 -35.03 23.97
CA GLY A 428 6.87 -36.26 24.50
C GLY A 428 7.04 -36.29 26.02
N PHE A 429 6.22 -35.52 26.74
CA PHE A 429 6.18 -35.55 28.20
C PHE A 429 4.97 -36.33 28.72
N ALA A 430 5.23 -37.34 29.54
CA ALA A 430 4.20 -38.04 30.29
C ALA A 430 3.53 -37.14 31.36
N VAL A 431 4.28 -36.16 31.88
CA VAL A 431 3.82 -35.17 32.86
C VAL A 431 4.20 -33.77 32.38
N ALA A 432 3.21 -32.86 32.35
CA ALA A 432 3.40 -31.51 31.85
C ALA A 432 4.50 -30.75 32.62
N PRO A 433 5.50 -30.17 31.92
CA PRO A 433 6.49 -29.32 32.55
C PRO A 433 5.87 -28.03 33.14
N TYR A 434 6.36 -27.60 34.31
CA TYR A 434 5.90 -26.34 34.92
C TYR A 434 6.17 -25.11 34.04
N VAL A 435 5.16 -24.25 33.89
CA VAL A 435 5.24 -22.98 33.15
C VAL A 435 4.81 -21.83 34.06
N ASP A 436 5.72 -20.90 34.35
CA ASP A 436 5.38 -19.67 35.09
C ASP A 436 4.73 -18.65 34.16
N LEU A 437 3.47 -18.30 34.44
CA LEU A 437 2.65 -17.34 33.70
C LEU A 437 2.61 -15.95 34.37
N ARG A 438 3.25 -15.77 35.53
CA ARG A 438 3.20 -14.50 36.30
C ARG A 438 3.92 -13.34 35.61
N ILE A 439 4.86 -13.63 34.73
CA ILE A 439 5.68 -12.62 34.02
C ILE A 439 4.87 -11.82 32.99
N LEU A 440 3.71 -12.33 32.52
CA LEU A 440 2.82 -11.60 31.60
C LEU A 440 1.86 -10.62 32.32
N PHE A 441 1.70 -10.72 33.64
CA PHE A 441 0.76 -9.90 34.42
C PHE A 441 1.38 -8.65 35.07
N PHE A 442 2.71 -8.57 35.18
CA PHE A 442 3.39 -7.43 35.81
C PHE A 442 3.33 -6.13 34.98
N ALA A 443 3.11 -6.21 33.67
CA ALA A 443 2.95 -5.03 32.81
C ALA A 443 1.57 -4.34 32.94
N ARG A 444 0.65 -4.89 33.75
CA ARG A 444 -0.74 -4.40 33.89
C ARG A 444 -1.06 -3.81 35.27
N LEU A 445 -0.11 -3.82 36.22
CA LEU A 445 -0.30 -3.43 37.61
C LEU A 445 -0.09 -1.91 37.87
N TYR A 446 -0.82 -1.07 37.14
CA TYR A 446 -1.15 0.31 37.52
C TYR A 446 -2.67 0.56 37.44
N GLY A 447 -3.47 -0.40 37.93
CA GLY A 447 -4.92 -0.25 38.08
C GLY A 447 -5.53 -1.49 38.73
N TYR A 448 -5.84 -1.41 40.03
CA TYR A 448 -6.29 -2.51 40.90
C TYR A 448 -7.62 -3.17 40.48
N ALA A 449 -7.70 -4.50 40.56
CA ALA A 449 -8.65 -5.26 41.41
C ALA A 449 -8.45 -6.79 41.28
N HIS A 450 -8.52 -7.46 42.43
CA HIS A 450 -8.34 -8.90 42.69
C HIS A 450 -9.10 -9.86 41.76
N ILE A 451 -8.41 -10.88 41.21
CA ILE A 451 -9.01 -12.17 40.83
C ILE A 451 -8.04 -13.33 41.18
N SER A 452 -8.66 -14.40 41.71
CA SER A 452 -8.13 -15.57 42.41
C SER A 452 -6.99 -16.36 41.73
N GLN A 453 -6.08 -16.85 42.57
CA GLN A 453 -5.00 -17.78 42.24
C GLN A 453 -5.54 -19.14 41.75
N LYS A 454 -5.16 -19.55 40.54
CA LYS A 454 -5.04 -20.98 40.19
C LYS A 454 -3.63 -21.25 39.67
N SER A 455 -2.81 -21.83 40.54
CA SER A 455 -1.55 -22.48 40.17
C SER A 455 -1.91 -23.85 39.61
N PHE A 456 -1.57 -24.13 38.36
CA PHE A 456 -1.52 -25.51 37.88
C PHE A 456 -0.21 -26.12 38.40
N ARG A 457 -0.34 -27.14 39.24
CA ARG A 457 0.76 -28.01 39.67
C ARG A 457 0.78 -29.25 38.81
#